data_AF-A0A0D8XAF4-F1
#
_entry.id   AF-A0A0D8XAF4-F1
#
_cell.length_a   1.000
_cell.length_b   1.000
_cell.length_c   1.000
_cell.angle_alpha   90.00
_cell.angle_beta   90.00
_cell.angle_gamma   90.00
#
_symmetry.space_group_name_H-M   'P 1'
#
loop_
_entity.id
_entity.type
_entity.pdbx_description
1 polymer ?
#
loop_
_entity_poly.entity_id
_entity_poly.type
_entity_poly.pdbx_seq_one_letter_code
_entity_poly.pdbx_strand_id
1 'polypeptide(L)'
;MTRCWDKDPNERPNFTQCMHQLKVHLKLASPQLLQRVELDLVEESKRQDNLSQWLTQNANRDGTDSLITSDSSSPKRGERIYISDFSR
;
A
#
# COMPACT_ATOMS: atom_id res chain seq x y z
N MET A 1 -10.33 15.09 -11.83
CA MET A 1 -9.01 14.75 -11.22
C MET A 1 -8.17 15.98 -10.83
N THR A 2 -8.72 17.20 -10.79
CA THR A 2 -7.94 18.43 -10.55
C THR A 2 -7.73 18.75 -9.07
N ARG A 3 -8.62 18.32 -8.18
CA ARG A 3 -8.57 18.70 -6.75
C ARG A 3 -7.43 18.10 -5.93
N CYS A 4 -6.94 16.91 -6.28
CA CYS A 4 -5.80 16.31 -5.56
C CYS A 4 -4.49 17.09 -5.81
N TRP A 5 -4.47 17.94 -6.83
CA TRP A 5 -3.32 18.71 -7.29
C TRP A 5 -3.54 20.21 -7.08
N ASP A 6 -4.47 20.58 -6.18
CA ASP A 6 -4.75 21.98 -5.89
C ASP A 6 -3.51 22.70 -5.36
N LYS A 7 -3.38 24.00 -5.66
CA LYS A 7 -2.27 24.82 -5.17
C LYS A 7 -2.34 24.97 -3.65
N ASP A 8 -3.55 25.10 -3.10
CA ASP A 8 -3.76 25.12 -1.67
C ASP A 8 -3.83 23.68 -1.13
N PRO A 9 -2.93 23.26 -0.22
CA PRO A 9 -2.98 21.93 0.37
C PRO A 9 -4.26 21.66 1.16
N ASN A 10 -4.94 22.68 1.69
CA ASN A 10 -6.17 22.51 2.47
C ASN A 10 -7.38 22.17 1.58
N GLU A 11 -7.31 22.53 0.29
CA GLU A 11 -8.35 22.22 -0.70
C GLU A 11 -8.22 20.80 -1.26
N ARG A 12 -7.08 20.14 -1.02
CA ARG A 12 -6.83 18.78 -1.46
C ARG A 12 -7.63 17.81 -0.60
N PRO A 13 -8.41 16.90 -1.22
CA PRO A 13 -9.12 15.89 -0.49
C PRO A 13 -8.13 14.96 0.23
N ASN A 14 -8.49 14.55 1.44
CA ASN A 14 -7.76 13.49 2.11
C ASN A 14 -8.01 12.14 1.42
N PHE A 15 -7.19 11.15 1.77
CA PHE A 15 -7.25 9.84 1.13
C PHE A 15 -8.64 9.18 1.25
N THR A 16 -9.28 9.29 2.40
CA THR A 16 -10.63 8.76 2.64
C THR A 16 -11.66 9.39 1.70
N GLN A 17 -11.58 10.69 1.49
CA GLN A 17 -12.46 11.42 0.57
C GLN A 17 -12.22 10.99 -0.89
N CYS A 18 -10.97 10.83 -1.31
CA CYS A 18 -10.62 10.32 -2.63
C CYS A 18 -11.19 8.92 -2.87
N MET A 19 -11.00 8.02 -1.90
CA MET A 19 -11.51 6.65 -1.97
C MET A 19 -13.04 6.63 -2.07
N HIS A 20 -13.73 7.45 -1.28
CA HIS A 20 -15.19 7.54 -1.34
C HIS A 20 -15.66 8.02 -2.71
N GLN A 21 -15.09 9.11 -3.23
CA GLN A 21 -15.42 9.65 -4.55
C GLN A 21 -15.17 8.60 -5.64
N LEU A 22 -14.03 7.92 -5.62
CA LEU A 22 -13.71 6.87 -6.58
C LEU A 22 -14.73 5.73 -6.55
N LYS A 23 -15.12 5.25 -5.36
CA LYS A 23 -16.16 4.22 -5.21
C LYS A 23 -17.51 4.69 -5.75
N VAL A 24 -17.91 5.93 -5.47
CA VAL A 24 -19.16 6.50 -6.01
C VAL A 24 -19.12 6.56 -7.53
N HIS A 25 -18.04 7.07 -8.12
CA HIS A 25 -17.90 7.13 -9.57
C HIS A 25 -17.90 5.74 -10.22
N LEU A 26 -17.20 4.77 -9.63
CA LEU A 26 -17.21 3.38 -10.08
C LEU A 26 -18.61 2.77 -9.98
N LYS A 27 -19.34 3.00 -8.88
CA LYS A 27 -20.70 2.50 -8.71
C LYS A 27 -21.64 3.01 -9.80
N LEU A 28 -21.47 4.27 -10.23
CA LEU A 28 -22.30 4.86 -11.28
C LEU A 28 -21.87 4.43 -12.69
N ALA A 29 -20.56 4.36 -12.95
CA ALA A 29 -20.02 4.07 -14.27
C ALA A 29 -19.99 2.56 -14.58
N SER A 30 -19.66 1.72 -13.60
CA SER A 30 -19.57 0.27 -13.73
C SER A 30 -19.72 -0.45 -12.38
N PRO A 31 -20.97 -0.77 -11.98
CA PRO A 31 -21.24 -1.51 -10.75
C PRO A 31 -20.56 -2.89 -10.70
N GLN A 32 -20.43 -3.55 -11.85
CA GLN A 32 -19.85 -4.89 -11.97
C GLN A 32 -18.35 -4.89 -11.67
N LEU A 33 -17.63 -3.86 -12.16
CA LEU A 33 -16.22 -3.69 -11.85
C LEU A 33 -16.03 -3.41 -10.36
N LEU A 34 -16.87 -2.56 -9.77
CA LEU A 34 -16.81 -2.29 -8.33
C LEU A 34 -17.00 -3.58 -7.52
N GLN A 35 -18.00 -4.38 -7.86
CA GLN A 35 -18.25 -5.66 -7.19
C GLN A 35 -17.03 -6.60 -7.30
N ARG A 36 -16.40 -6.67 -8.49
CA ARG A 36 -15.22 -7.51 -8.67
C ARG A 36 -14.04 -7.04 -7.80
N VAL A 37 -13.76 -5.74 -7.79
CA VAL A 37 -12.71 -5.16 -6.97
C VAL A 37 -12.96 -5.43 -5.48
N GLU A 38 -14.21 -5.32 -5.02
CA GLU A 38 -14.55 -5.63 -3.63
C GLU A 38 -14.28 -7.10 -3.27
N LEU A 39 -14.57 -8.04 -4.18
CA LEU A 39 -14.24 -9.46 -3.99
C LEU A 39 -12.72 -9.70 -3.92
N ASP A 40 -11.98 -9.11 -4.87
CA ASP A 40 -10.52 -9.26 -4.93
C ASP A 40 -9.86 -8.66 -3.67
N LEU A 41 -10.35 -7.53 -3.14
CA LEU A 41 -9.86 -6.93 -1.89
C LEU A 41 -10.11 -7.82 -0.67
N VAL A 42 -11.26 -8.50 -0.60
CA VAL A 42 -11.55 -9.45 0.49
C VAL A 42 -10.60 -10.64 0.43
N GLU A 43 -10.30 -11.15 -0.76
CA GLU A 43 -9.33 -12.23 -0.93
C GLU A 43 -7.92 -11.79 -0.53
N GLU A 44 -7.50 -10.60 -0.94
CA GLU A 44 -6.24 -9.98 -0.54
C GLU A 44 -6.13 -9.86 0.98
N SER A 45 -7.17 -9.34 1.63
CA SER A 45 -7.22 -9.21 3.10
C SER A 45 -6.98 -10.55 3.78
N LYS A 46 -7.66 -11.61 3.35
CA LYS A 46 -7.48 -12.96 3.91
C LYS A 46 -6.05 -13.46 3.76
N ARG A 47 -5.41 -13.18 2.61
CA ARG A 47 -4.03 -13.59 2.38
C ARG A 47 -3.06 -12.83 3.26
N GLN A 48 -3.29 -11.53 3.48
CA GLN A 48 -2.52 -10.70 4.40
C GLN A 48 -2.69 -11.16 5.85
N ASP A 49 -3.90 -11.54 6.25
CA ASP A 49 -4.17 -12.10 7.58
C ASP A 49 -3.42 -13.42 7.78
N ASN A 50 -3.47 -14.31 6.80
CA ASN A 50 -2.75 -15.59 6.83
C ASN A 50 -1.23 -15.37 6.92
N LEU A 51 -0.68 -14.44 6.14
CA LEU A 51 0.73 -14.08 6.19
C LEU A 51 1.12 -13.50 7.56
N SER A 52 0.28 -12.61 8.10
CA SER A 52 0.51 -12.00 9.41
C SER A 52 0.52 -13.06 10.51
N GLN A 53 -0.42 -14.01 10.48
CA GLN A 53 -0.43 -15.15 11.39
C GLN A 53 0.82 -16.01 11.25
N TRP A 54 1.27 -16.29 10.03
CA TRP A 54 2.48 -17.05 9.78
C TRP A 54 3.74 -16.34 10.33
N LEU A 55 3.83 -15.03 10.15
CA LEU A 55 4.92 -14.20 10.70
C LEU A 55 4.89 -14.23 12.23
N THR A 56 3.73 -14.06 12.86
CA THR A 56 3.61 -14.14 14.33
C THR A 56 3.95 -15.53 14.85
N GLN A 57 3.52 -16.59 14.16
CA GLN A 57 3.84 -17.96 14.55
C GLN A 57 5.35 -18.26 14.43
N ASN A 58 6.02 -17.79 13.39
CA ASN A 58 7.46 -18.00 13.25
C ASN A 58 8.28 -17.10 14.19
N ALA A 59 7.85 -15.86 14.43
CA ALA A 59 8.45 -15.01 15.46
C ALA A 59 8.36 -15.63 16.86
N ASN A 60 7.29 -16.37 17.14
CA ASN A 60 7.14 -17.11 18.41
C ASN A 60 7.93 -18.44 18.44
N ARG A 61 8.36 -18.97 17.29
CA ARG A 61 9.17 -20.19 17.20
C ARG A 61 10.66 -19.90 17.35
N ASP A 62 11.12 -18.73 16.92
CA ASP A 62 12.48 -18.23 17.11
C ASP A 62 12.63 -17.51 18.46
N GLY A 63 12.21 -18.17 19.55
CA GLY A 63 12.54 -17.77 20.93
C GLY A 63 14.02 -17.98 21.29
N THR A 64 14.94 -17.87 20.33
CA THR A 64 16.39 -17.85 20.55
C THR A 64 17.09 -17.24 19.32
N ASP A 65 17.69 -16.07 19.55
CA ASP A 65 18.74 -15.42 18.76
C ASP A 65 18.41 -14.88 17.36
N SER A 66 17.77 -13.71 17.32
CA SER A 66 18.20 -12.67 16.37
C SER A 66 18.12 -11.28 16.98
N LEU A 67 19.18 -10.97 17.72
CA LEU A 67 19.59 -9.63 18.09
C LEU A 67 19.87 -8.84 16.80
N ILE A 68 18.85 -8.19 16.22
CA ILE A 68 19.11 -7.03 15.37
C ILE A 68 19.47 -5.88 16.31
N THR A 69 20.76 -5.82 16.59
CA THR A 69 21.45 -4.66 17.14
C THR A 69 21.02 -3.43 16.35
N SER A 70 20.38 -2.51 17.07
CA SER A 70 20.30 -1.10 16.74
C SER A 70 21.71 -0.57 16.49
N ASP A 71 22.12 -0.46 15.23
CA ASP A 71 23.30 0.32 14.87
C ASP A 71 22.84 1.67 14.33
N SER A 72 22.86 2.64 15.23
CA SER A 72 22.66 4.05 14.96
C SER A 72 23.89 4.59 14.22
N SER A 73 23.90 4.51 12.88
CA SER A 73 24.67 5.46 12.06
C SER A 73 24.21 5.50 10.59
N SER A 74 23.63 6.63 10.22
CA SER A 74 23.66 7.16 8.85
C SER A 74 24.46 8.48 8.92
N PRO A 75 25.16 8.95 7.85
CA PRO A 75 24.72 8.82 6.46
C PRO A 75 25.82 8.63 5.37
N LYS A 76 25.33 8.40 4.13
CA LYS A 76 25.91 8.71 2.80
C LYS A 76 26.43 7.51 1.98
N ARG A 77 25.63 7.09 0.98
CA ARG A 77 25.91 7.32 -0.45
C ARG A 77 24.68 6.90 -1.27
N GLY A 78 24.14 7.82 -2.05
CA GLY A 78 23.01 7.54 -2.93
C GLY A 78 23.41 6.56 -4.01
N GLU A 79 22.78 5.40 -4.02
CA GLU A 79 22.83 4.48 -5.15
C GLU A 79 21.59 4.72 -6.00
N ARG A 80 21.80 5.47 -7.08
CA ARG A 80 20.78 5.82 -8.06
C ARG A 80 20.49 4.54 -8.87
N ILE A 81 19.43 3.81 -8.51
CA ILE A 81 18.97 2.68 -9.30
C ILE A 81 18.37 3.24 -10.60
N TYR A 82 19.08 3.09 -11.71
CA TYR A 82 18.56 3.35 -13.05
C TYR A 82 17.82 2.10 -13.52
N ILE A 83 16.50 2.20 -13.66
CA ILE A 83 15.74 1.25 -14.47
C ILE A 83 15.88 1.69 -15.92
N SER A 84 16.97 1.29 -16.57
CA SER A 84 17.03 1.27 -18.02
C SER A 84 16.32 0.01 -18.46
N ASP A 85 15.05 0.13 -18.87
CA ASP A 85 14.43 -0.67 -19.95
C ASP A 85 12.92 -0.46 -19.95
N PHE A 86 12.47 0.61 -20.61
CA PHE A 86 11.20 0.60 -21.33
C PHE A 86 11.36 1.46 -22.59
N SER A 87 11.76 0.82 -23.68
CA SER A 87 11.67 1.36 -25.03
C SER A 87 11.27 0.25 -25.98
N ARG A 88 9.97 0.18 -26.29
CA ARG A 88 9.48 -0.03 -27.65
C ARG A 88 8.05 0.47 -27.78
#